data_AF-A0A353KYK4-F1
#
_entry.id   AF-A0A353KYK4-F1
#
_cell.length_a   1.000
_cell.length_b   1.000
_cell.length_c   1.000
_cell.angle_alpha   90.00
_cell.angle_beta   90.00
_cell.angle_gamma   90.00
#
_symmetry.space_group_name_H-M   'P 1'
#
loop_
_entity.id
_entity.type
_entity.pdbx_description
1 polymer ?
#
loop_
_entity_poly.entity_id
_entity_poly.type
_entity_poly.pdbx_seq_one_letter_code
_entity_poly.pdbx_strand_id
1 'polypeptide(L)'
;MKIINRTQVINNNRLLEFQIKIMKKSFVLIFLFVSFITFSQESPFQKFKKISCAEKRWVLFHPFIAKKTFRISSNTSKISNEMLSDSLLDGDGNGGQVDAFRHAFWMASLSQQIRWRAVYKLGKAHEKGNKKDFKKHRFEEGTLPDEPSCQMDYLNNDIGIAIGRQQDNISQDSLIRFIKQEILLGKMFVLKKNKLGNFLDADGNVLLLESYQGKWLNEKCIVSSNLKSKTIE
;
A
#
# COMPACT_ATOMS: atom_id res chain seq x y z
N MET A 1 -7.17 77.84 -16.53
CA MET A 1 -7.23 76.73 -17.51
C MET A 1 -5.82 76.14 -17.63
N LYS A 2 -5.50 75.02 -16.97
CA LYS A 2 -4.15 74.42 -17.03
C LYS A 2 -4.00 73.66 -18.36
N ILE A 3 -3.20 74.19 -19.27
CA ILE A 3 -2.81 73.52 -20.52
C ILE A 3 -1.81 72.45 -20.14
N ILE A 4 -2.26 71.19 -20.07
CA ILE A 4 -1.35 70.06 -19.90
C ILE A 4 -0.55 69.93 -21.20
N ASN A 5 0.77 70.00 -21.08
CA ASN A 5 1.68 70.02 -22.22
C ASN A 5 1.66 68.64 -22.92
N ARG A 6 1.34 68.60 -24.22
CA ARG A 6 1.13 67.37 -25.00
C ARG A 6 2.32 66.40 -24.92
N THR A 7 3.52 66.93 -24.80
CA THR A 7 4.78 66.19 -24.63
C THR A 7 4.82 65.39 -23.32
N GLN A 8 4.24 65.92 -22.25
CA GLN A 8 4.21 65.27 -20.93
C GLN A 8 3.27 64.05 -20.92
N VAL A 9 2.14 64.13 -21.64
CA VAL A 9 1.20 63.02 -21.81
C VAL A 9 1.83 61.87 -22.61
N ILE A 10 2.58 62.18 -23.67
CA ILE A 10 3.26 61.17 -24.51
C ILE A 10 4.35 60.44 -23.71
N ASN A 11 5.13 61.16 -22.92
CA ASN A 11 6.18 60.56 -22.09
C ASN A 11 5.60 59.65 -20.98
N ASN A 12 4.48 60.05 -20.37
CA ASN A 12 3.80 59.23 -19.36
C ASN A 12 3.25 57.93 -19.97
N ASN A 13 2.68 57.99 -21.19
CA ASN A 13 2.19 56.79 -21.88
C ASN A 13 3.33 55.81 -22.24
N ARG A 14 4.48 56.32 -22.68
CA ARG A 14 5.66 55.47 -22.97
C ARG A 14 6.24 54.82 -21.72
N LEU A 15 6.28 55.54 -20.59
CA LEU A 15 6.68 55.01 -19.29
C LEU A 15 5.72 53.90 -18.82
N LEU A 16 4.41 54.10 -19.00
CA LEU A 16 3.39 53.10 -18.66
C LEU A 16 3.54 51.82 -19.49
N GLU A 17 3.73 51.96 -20.81
CA GLU A 17 3.95 50.81 -21.70
C GLU A 17 5.23 50.03 -21.36
N PHE A 18 6.31 50.75 -21.02
CA PHE A 18 7.57 50.14 -20.60
C PHE A 18 7.41 49.38 -19.28
N GLN A 19 6.73 49.96 -18.28
CA GLN A 19 6.44 49.30 -17.01
C GLN A 19 5.54 48.07 -17.21
N ILE A 20 4.51 48.14 -18.04
CA ILE A 20 3.65 46.99 -18.38
C ILE A 20 4.47 45.88 -19.06
N LYS A 21 5.41 46.22 -19.94
CA LYS A 21 6.27 45.24 -20.61
C LYS A 21 7.24 44.55 -19.63
N ILE A 22 7.78 45.29 -18.65
CA ILE A 22 8.58 44.73 -17.56
C ILE A 22 7.72 43.82 -16.69
N MET A 23 6.55 44.28 -16.24
CA MET A 23 5.63 43.48 -15.41
C MET A 23 5.20 42.19 -16.11
N LYS A 24 4.87 42.24 -17.42
CA LYS A 24 4.54 41.05 -18.21
C LYS A 24 5.72 40.07 -18.29
N LYS A 25 6.95 40.55 -18.50
CA LYS A 25 8.16 39.71 -18.52
C LYS A 25 8.44 39.08 -17.14
N SER A 26 8.29 39.85 -16.06
CA SER A 26 8.43 39.35 -14.69
C SER A 26 7.35 38.31 -14.35
N PHE A 27 6.11 38.51 -14.80
CA PHE A 27 5.02 37.55 -14.62
C PHE A 27 5.28 36.23 -15.36
N VAL A 28 5.82 36.30 -16.58
CA VAL A 28 6.26 35.10 -17.34
C VAL A 28 7.40 34.36 -16.63
N LEU A 29 8.36 35.08 -16.05
CA LEU A 29 9.46 34.46 -15.29
C LEU A 29 8.97 33.78 -14.00
N ILE A 30 8.02 34.40 -13.29
CA ILE A 30 7.41 33.83 -12.08
C ILE A 30 6.58 32.59 -12.44
N PHE A 31 5.83 32.62 -13.54
CA PHE A 31 5.05 31.47 -14.02
C PHE A 31 5.94 30.27 -14.38
N LEU A 32 7.11 30.52 -15.00
CA LEU A 32 8.10 29.48 -15.29
C LEU A 32 8.72 28.90 -14.01
N PHE A 33 8.93 29.71 -12.96
CA PHE A 33 9.47 29.23 -11.68
C PHE A 33 8.49 28.37 -10.87
N VAL A 34 7.20 28.71 -10.89
CA VAL A 34 6.14 27.95 -10.18
C VAL A 34 5.87 26.59 -10.85
N SER A 35 6.16 26.48 -12.15
CA SER A 35 6.00 25.23 -12.93
C SER A 35 6.99 24.12 -12.54
N PHE A 36 8.08 24.43 -11.83
CA PHE A 36 9.08 23.45 -11.39
C PHE A 36 8.81 22.85 -10.01
N ILE A 37 7.77 23.28 -9.29
CA ILE A 37 7.33 22.64 -8.04
C ILE A 37 6.41 21.45 -8.37
N THR A 38 6.85 20.59 -9.30
CA THR A 38 6.14 19.35 -9.61
C THR A 38 6.51 18.28 -8.58
N PHE A 39 5.49 17.53 -8.15
CA PHE A 39 5.54 16.45 -7.17
C PHE A 39 6.77 15.55 -7.36
N SER A 40 7.72 15.60 -6.42
CA SER A 40 8.86 14.69 -6.41
C SER A 40 8.36 13.27 -6.11
N GLN A 41 8.38 12.40 -7.12
CA GLN A 41 8.14 10.97 -6.91
C GLN A 41 9.30 10.38 -6.10
N GLU A 42 8.98 9.54 -5.11
CA GLU A 42 10.01 8.93 -4.26
C GLU A 42 11.02 8.12 -5.09
N SER A 43 12.30 8.43 -4.89
CA SER A 43 13.40 7.71 -5.53
C SER A 43 13.46 6.24 -5.09
N PRO A 44 13.97 5.33 -5.93
CA PRO A 44 14.17 3.92 -5.55
C PRO A 44 15.02 3.77 -4.27
N PHE A 45 15.97 4.67 -4.05
CA PHE A 45 16.80 4.70 -2.85
C PHE A 45 16.02 5.08 -1.59
N GLN A 46 15.11 6.05 -1.68
CA GLN A 46 14.21 6.39 -0.58
C GLN A 46 13.30 5.21 -0.23
N LYS A 47 12.75 4.51 -1.24
CA LYS A 47 11.95 3.29 -1.02
C LYS A 47 12.77 2.17 -0.37
N PHE A 48 14.01 1.97 -0.82
CA PHE A 48 14.94 1.02 -0.20
C PHE A 48 15.29 1.38 1.25
N LYS A 49 15.37 2.66 1.60
CA LYS A 49 15.59 3.08 2.99
C LYS A 49 14.43 2.70 3.91
N LYS A 50 13.20 2.70 3.39
CA LYS A 50 11.97 2.43 4.16
C LYS A 50 11.77 0.95 4.50
N ILE A 51 12.20 0.03 3.64
CA ILE A 51 12.05 -1.41 3.91
C ILE A 51 12.84 -1.87 5.14
N SER A 52 12.36 -2.95 5.76
CA SER A 52 12.91 -3.50 6.99
C SER A 52 14.35 -4.01 6.80
N CYS A 53 15.10 -4.15 7.90
CA CYS A 53 16.44 -4.72 7.84
C CYS A 53 16.45 -6.16 7.29
N ALA A 54 15.37 -6.92 7.52
CA ALA A 54 15.24 -8.29 7.02
C ALA A 54 15.09 -8.31 5.49
N GLU A 55 14.25 -7.43 4.95
CA GLU A 55 14.08 -7.27 3.50
C GLU A 55 15.34 -6.70 2.84
N LYS A 56 16.01 -5.71 3.47
CA LYS A 56 17.31 -5.21 2.99
C LYS A 56 18.33 -6.33 2.86
N ARG A 57 18.42 -7.19 3.88
CA ARG A 57 19.27 -8.37 3.85
C ARG A 57 18.87 -9.29 2.70
N TRP A 58 17.58 -9.56 2.50
CA TRP A 58 17.10 -10.36 1.39
C TRP A 58 17.53 -9.79 0.04
N VAL A 59 17.38 -8.48 -0.18
CA VAL A 59 17.79 -7.78 -1.41
C VAL A 59 19.29 -7.96 -1.68
N LEU A 60 20.14 -7.80 -0.65
CA LEU A 60 21.58 -7.99 -0.76
C LEU A 60 21.97 -9.42 -1.15
N PHE A 61 21.22 -10.44 -0.69
CA PHE A 61 21.44 -11.84 -1.07
C PHE A 61 20.81 -12.24 -2.40
N HIS A 62 19.97 -11.37 -3.00
CA HIS A 62 19.22 -11.67 -4.22
C HIS A 62 19.26 -10.51 -5.25
N PRO A 63 20.43 -9.93 -5.56
CA PRO A 63 20.53 -8.70 -6.34
C PRO A 63 19.93 -8.80 -7.75
N PHE A 64 20.09 -9.95 -8.42
CA PHE A 64 19.60 -10.17 -9.78
C PHE A 64 18.07 -10.21 -9.89
N ILE A 65 17.38 -10.67 -8.84
CA ILE A 65 15.91 -10.74 -8.82
C ILE A 65 15.27 -9.58 -8.06
N ALA A 66 16.03 -8.79 -7.31
CA ALA A 66 15.53 -7.68 -6.50
C ALA A 66 14.79 -6.62 -7.34
N LYS A 67 15.35 -6.22 -8.49
CA LYS A 67 14.71 -5.25 -9.39
C LYS A 67 13.36 -5.76 -9.93
N LYS A 68 13.31 -7.04 -10.33
CA LYS A 68 12.07 -7.69 -10.80
C LYS A 68 11.04 -7.76 -9.68
N THR A 69 11.46 -8.19 -8.50
CA THR A 69 10.63 -8.27 -7.27
C THR A 69 10.02 -6.91 -6.92
N PHE A 70 10.82 -5.85 -6.96
CA PHE A 70 10.35 -4.50 -6.69
C PHE A 70 9.27 -4.03 -7.69
N ARG A 71 9.45 -4.32 -8.99
CA ARG A 71 8.46 -4.01 -10.02
C ARG A 71 7.15 -4.75 -9.79
N ILE A 72 7.22 -6.06 -9.50
CA ILE A 72 6.03 -6.88 -9.23
C ILE A 72 5.32 -6.37 -7.97
N SER A 73 6.05 -6.18 -6.87
CA SER A 73 5.49 -5.72 -5.59
C SER A 73 4.82 -4.35 -5.71
N SER A 74 5.41 -3.44 -6.49
CA SER A 74 4.81 -2.11 -6.74
C SER A 74 3.50 -2.22 -7.54
N ASN A 75 3.41 -3.17 -8.47
CA ASN A 75 2.21 -3.39 -9.27
C ASN A 75 1.12 -4.09 -8.45
N THR A 76 1.48 -5.13 -7.69
CA THR A 76 0.52 -5.87 -6.84
C THR A 76 -0.04 -4.98 -5.74
N SER A 77 0.77 -4.07 -5.17
CA SER A 77 0.31 -3.08 -4.20
C SER A 77 -0.76 -2.14 -4.80
N LYS A 78 -0.57 -1.64 -6.02
CA LYS A 78 -1.58 -0.80 -6.69
C LYS A 78 -2.92 -1.53 -6.88
N ILE A 79 -2.86 -2.74 -7.43
CA ILE A 79 -4.05 -3.57 -7.67
C ILE A 79 -4.74 -3.91 -6.34
N SER A 80 -3.98 -4.21 -5.30
CA SER A 80 -4.54 -4.50 -3.97
C SER A 80 -5.25 -3.28 -3.38
N ASN A 81 -4.74 -2.06 -3.62
CA ASN A 81 -5.42 -0.84 -3.20
C ASN A 81 -6.71 -0.60 -3.97
N GLU A 82 -6.78 -0.97 -5.25
CA GLU A 82 -8.02 -0.91 -6.03
C GLU A 82 -9.08 -1.86 -5.44
N MET A 83 -8.67 -3.00 -4.88
CA MET A 83 -9.58 -3.98 -4.25
C MET A 83 -10.30 -3.46 -3.00
N LEU A 84 -9.86 -2.35 -2.39
CA LEU A 84 -10.62 -1.68 -1.32
C LEU A 84 -12.01 -1.22 -1.78
N SER A 85 -12.16 -0.94 -3.08
CA SER A 85 -13.42 -0.51 -3.69
C SER A 85 -14.17 -1.64 -4.41
N ASP A 86 -13.66 -2.87 -4.34
CA ASP A 86 -14.24 -4.01 -5.03
C ASP A 86 -15.51 -4.49 -4.31
N SER A 87 -16.62 -4.57 -5.04
CA SER A 87 -17.92 -4.93 -4.47
C SER A 87 -18.07 -6.40 -4.09
N LEU A 88 -17.13 -7.28 -4.49
CA LEU A 88 -17.16 -8.69 -4.12
C LEU A 88 -16.41 -8.97 -2.82
N LEU A 89 -15.44 -8.13 -2.46
CA LEU A 89 -14.67 -8.25 -1.22
C LEU A 89 -15.27 -7.35 -0.14
N ASP A 90 -14.82 -7.53 1.10
CA ASP A 90 -15.32 -6.79 2.26
C ASP A 90 -14.82 -5.33 2.37
N GLY A 91 -13.91 -4.90 1.48
CA GLY A 91 -13.30 -3.57 1.51
C GLY A 91 -12.31 -3.36 2.67
N ASP A 92 -12.03 -4.39 3.48
CA ASP A 92 -11.24 -4.27 4.70
C ASP A 92 -9.77 -4.64 4.45
N GLY A 93 -8.95 -3.60 4.34
CA GLY A 93 -7.53 -3.70 4.10
C GLY A 93 -6.68 -4.04 5.33
N ASN A 94 -7.26 -4.26 6.51
CA ASN A 94 -6.53 -4.55 7.75
C ASN A 94 -7.14 -5.74 8.50
N GLY A 95 -6.71 -6.94 8.14
CA GLY A 95 -7.23 -8.19 8.67
C GLY A 95 -8.45 -8.73 7.94
N GLY A 96 -8.95 -8.06 6.90
CA GLY A 96 -10.11 -8.50 6.12
C GLY A 96 -9.75 -9.29 4.85
N GLN A 97 -10.74 -9.49 3.99
CA GLN A 97 -10.58 -10.18 2.71
C GLN A 97 -9.66 -9.42 1.74
N VAL A 98 -9.68 -8.09 1.75
CA VAL A 98 -8.76 -7.29 0.92
C VAL A 98 -7.31 -7.45 1.39
N ASP A 99 -7.10 -7.57 2.70
CA ASP A 99 -5.79 -7.89 3.26
C ASP A 99 -5.32 -9.30 2.83
N ALA A 100 -6.17 -10.30 3.00
CA ALA A 100 -5.91 -11.66 2.55
C ALA A 100 -5.58 -11.73 1.04
N PHE A 101 -6.33 -10.99 0.22
CA PHE A 101 -6.07 -10.83 -1.21
C PHE A 101 -4.67 -10.25 -1.45
N ARG A 102 -4.31 -9.16 -0.76
CA ARG A 102 -3.03 -8.47 -0.93
C ARG A 102 -1.85 -9.41 -0.72
N HIS A 103 -1.85 -10.16 0.39
CA HIS A 103 -0.78 -11.11 0.71
C HIS A 103 -0.73 -12.28 -0.27
N ALA A 104 -1.88 -12.91 -0.54
CA ALA A 104 -1.95 -14.04 -1.47
C ALA A 104 -1.55 -13.64 -2.91
N PHE A 105 -2.05 -12.50 -3.39
CA PHE A 105 -1.78 -12.01 -4.75
C PHE A 105 -0.34 -11.56 -4.93
N TRP A 106 0.24 -10.90 -3.93
CA TRP A 106 1.65 -10.54 -3.96
C TRP A 106 2.54 -11.78 -4.07
N MET A 107 2.32 -12.77 -3.21
CA MET A 107 3.12 -13.99 -3.21
C MET A 107 2.91 -14.86 -4.45
N ALA A 108 1.68 -14.94 -4.96
CA ALA A 108 1.38 -15.67 -6.19
C ALA A 108 2.05 -15.02 -7.41
N SER A 109 1.92 -13.70 -7.56
CA SER A 109 2.54 -12.94 -8.67
C SER A 109 4.07 -13.05 -8.67
N LEU A 110 4.68 -13.04 -7.48
CA LEU A 110 6.11 -13.30 -7.36
C LEU A 110 6.46 -14.75 -7.72
N SER A 111 5.69 -15.72 -7.24
CA SER A 111 5.98 -17.14 -7.46
C SER A 111 5.83 -17.60 -8.91
N GLN A 112 5.01 -16.92 -9.72
CA GLN A 112 4.97 -17.11 -11.18
C GLN A 112 6.27 -16.66 -11.88
N GLN A 113 7.04 -15.76 -11.27
CA GLN A 113 8.11 -15.01 -11.96
C GLN A 113 9.51 -15.27 -11.40
N ILE A 114 9.61 -15.75 -10.17
CA ILE A 114 10.85 -16.07 -9.46
C ILE A 114 10.69 -17.37 -8.66
N ARG A 115 11.81 -18.02 -8.35
CA ARG A 115 11.79 -19.32 -7.64
C ARG A 115 11.07 -19.21 -6.30
N TRP A 116 10.10 -20.09 -6.07
CA TRP A 116 9.26 -20.08 -4.87
C TRP A 116 10.03 -20.04 -3.55
N ARG A 117 11.21 -20.68 -3.46
CA ARG A 117 12.05 -20.64 -2.24
C ARG A 117 12.56 -19.24 -1.92
N ALA A 118 12.83 -18.42 -2.93
CA ALA A 118 13.23 -17.03 -2.75
C ALA A 118 12.05 -16.18 -2.28
N VAL A 119 10.86 -16.40 -2.87
CA VAL A 119 9.58 -15.77 -2.47
C VAL A 119 9.24 -16.09 -1.03
N TYR A 120 9.29 -17.36 -0.65
CA TYR A 120 9.06 -17.82 0.71
C TYR A 120 9.97 -17.12 1.72
N LYS A 121 11.27 -16.99 1.39
CA LYS A 121 12.22 -16.24 2.23
C LYS A 121 11.92 -14.75 2.27
N LEU A 122 11.35 -14.18 1.20
CA LEU A 122 10.95 -12.77 1.16
C LEU A 122 9.74 -12.53 2.05
N GLY A 123 8.68 -13.34 1.94
CA GLY A 123 7.52 -13.27 2.83
C GLY A 123 7.92 -13.40 4.29
N LYS A 124 8.79 -14.38 4.60
CA LYS A 124 9.38 -14.49 5.95
C LYS A 124 10.18 -13.28 6.40
N ALA A 125 10.86 -12.60 5.48
CA ALA A 125 11.61 -11.40 5.78
C ALA A 125 10.67 -10.20 6.06
N HIS A 126 9.59 -10.08 5.30
CA HIS A 126 8.56 -9.06 5.45
C HIS A 126 7.91 -9.13 6.84
N GLU A 127 7.34 -10.28 7.20
CA GLU A 127 6.70 -10.47 8.52
C GLU A 127 7.70 -10.34 9.70
N LYS A 128 8.98 -10.69 9.49
CA LYS A 128 10.03 -10.47 10.50
C LYS A 128 10.37 -8.98 10.67
N GLY A 129 10.19 -8.19 9.62
CA GLY A 129 10.23 -6.73 9.66
C GLY A 129 9.18 -6.21 10.64
N ASN A 130 7.95 -6.71 10.51
CA ASN A 130 6.78 -6.29 11.29
C ASN A 130 7.00 -6.49 12.80
N LYS A 131 7.54 -7.64 13.22
CA LYS A 131 7.95 -7.84 14.64
C LYS A 131 8.99 -6.83 15.15
N LYS A 132 9.90 -6.37 14.29
CA LYS A 132 10.90 -5.35 14.66
C LYS A 132 10.29 -3.95 14.66
N ASP A 133 9.34 -3.69 13.78
CA ASP A 133 8.64 -2.41 13.69
C ASP A 133 7.69 -2.23 14.87
N PHE A 134 6.99 -3.29 15.31
CA PHE A 134 6.28 -3.33 16.59
C PHE A 134 7.19 -2.89 17.75
N LYS A 135 8.35 -3.54 17.91
CA LYS A 135 9.31 -3.22 18.99
C LYS A 135 9.83 -1.77 18.93
N LYS A 136 9.74 -1.13 17.77
CA LYS A 136 10.19 0.24 17.52
C LYS A 136 9.04 1.24 17.44
N HIS A 137 7.80 0.80 17.70
CA HIS A 137 6.59 1.61 17.55
C HIS A 137 6.48 2.26 16.15
N ARG A 138 6.85 1.51 15.11
CA ARG A 138 6.72 1.94 13.71
C ARG A 138 5.51 1.28 13.09
N PHE A 139 4.71 2.08 12.40
CA PHE A 139 3.49 1.64 11.73
C PHE A 139 3.81 1.00 10.37
N GLU A 140 3.06 -0.05 10.06
CA GLU A 140 2.98 -0.70 8.75
C GLU A 140 1.57 -0.48 8.20
N GLU A 141 1.46 0.03 6.98
CA GLU A 141 0.15 0.31 6.33
C GLU A 141 -0.82 1.09 7.25
N GLY A 142 -0.29 1.97 8.10
CA GLY A 142 -1.04 2.81 9.03
C GLY A 142 -1.38 2.16 10.38
N THR A 143 -1.03 0.90 10.63
CA THR A 143 -1.30 0.21 11.90
C THR A 143 -0.05 -0.38 12.53
N LEU A 144 -0.10 -0.56 13.85
CA LEU A 144 1.01 -1.22 14.55
C LEU A 144 0.83 -2.74 14.41
N PRO A 145 1.82 -3.46 13.85
CA PRO A 145 1.68 -4.88 13.61
C PRO A 145 1.60 -5.68 14.93
N ASP A 146 0.82 -6.75 14.93
CA ASP A 146 0.70 -7.68 16.05
C ASP A 146 0.84 -9.14 15.59
N GLU A 147 0.95 -10.07 16.55
CA GLU A 147 1.23 -11.47 16.23
C GLU A 147 0.10 -12.15 15.47
N PRO A 148 -1.19 -12.01 15.85
CA PRO A 148 -2.28 -12.61 15.08
C PRO A 148 -2.37 -12.09 13.64
N SER A 149 -2.17 -10.78 13.41
CA SER A 149 -2.06 -10.22 12.06
C SER A 149 -0.91 -10.86 11.28
N CYS A 150 0.31 -10.88 11.83
CA CYS A 150 1.44 -11.51 11.16
C CYS A 150 1.22 -13.01 10.88
N GLN A 151 0.52 -13.73 11.77
CA GLN A 151 0.21 -15.13 11.57
C GLN A 151 -0.81 -15.35 10.44
N MET A 152 -1.84 -14.50 10.35
CA MET A 152 -2.76 -14.49 9.22
C MET A 152 -2.00 -14.23 7.90
N ASP A 153 -1.09 -13.26 7.89
CA ASP A 153 -0.28 -12.91 6.72
C ASP A 153 0.64 -14.07 6.31
N TYR A 154 1.27 -14.76 7.27
CA TYR A 154 2.03 -15.98 7.01
C TYR A 154 1.22 -17.06 6.30
N LEU A 155 -0.01 -17.32 6.77
CA LEU A 155 -0.89 -18.34 6.18
C LEU A 155 -1.29 -17.96 4.75
N ASN A 156 -1.71 -16.71 4.54
CA ASN A 156 -2.10 -16.22 3.22
C ASN A 156 -0.92 -16.13 2.25
N ASN A 157 0.28 -15.78 2.75
CA ASN A 157 1.52 -15.81 1.98
C ASN A 157 1.82 -17.22 1.47
N ASP A 158 1.73 -18.24 2.33
CA ASP A 158 2.00 -19.64 1.97
C ASP A 158 0.99 -20.15 0.92
N ILE A 159 -0.29 -19.82 1.08
CA ILE A 159 -1.32 -20.16 0.07
C ILE A 159 -1.02 -19.44 -1.25
N GLY A 160 -0.69 -18.15 -1.22
CA GLY A 160 -0.31 -17.38 -2.41
C GLY A 160 0.86 -17.99 -3.17
N ILE A 161 1.91 -18.44 -2.46
CA ILE A 161 3.04 -19.17 -3.06
C ILE A 161 2.56 -20.45 -3.73
N ALA A 162 1.70 -21.23 -3.07
CA ALA A 162 1.16 -22.46 -3.64
C ALA A 162 0.35 -22.19 -4.92
N ILE A 163 -0.53 -21.18 -4.91
CA ILE A 163 -1.32 -20.76 -6.08
C ILE A 163 -0.39 -20.35 -7.22
N GLY A 164 0.57 -19.46 -6.98
CA GLY A 164 1.47 -18.98 -8.04
C GLY A 164 2.35 -20.07 -8.64
N ARG A 165 2.61 -21.16 -7.90
CA ARG A 165 3.31 -22.34 -8.41
C ARG A 165 2.41 -23.26 -9.24
N GLN A 166 1.15 -23.40 -8.87
CA GLN A 166 0.19 -24.27 -9.57
C GLN A 166 -0.37 -23.58 -10.82
N GLN A 167 -0.50 -22.26 -10.77
CA GLN A 167 -1.06 -21.40 -11.82
C GLN A 167 0.05 -20.56 -12.46
N ASP A 168 1.16 -21.18 -12.88
CA ASP A 168 2.38 -20.48 -13.30
C ASP A 168 2.26 -19.70 -14.62
N ASN A 169 1.29 -20.04 -15.47
CA ASN A 169 1.15 -19.51 -16.83
C ASN A 169 -0.15 -18.72 -17.09
N ILE A 170 -0.94 -18.42 -16.05
CA ILE A 170 -2.18 -17.66 -16.23
C ILE A 170 -1.92 -16.14 -16.23
N SER A 171 -2.78 -15.39 -16.92
CA SER A 171 -2.71 -13.93 -16.92
C SER A 171 -2.97 -13.34 -15.53
N GLN A 172 -2.50 -12.12 -15.29
CA GLN A 172 -2.74 -11.38 -14.05
C GLN A 172 -4.24 -11.30 -13.71
N ASP A 173 -5.09 -10.96 -14.68
CA ASP A 173 -6.54 -10.86 -14.45
C ASP A 173 -7.18 -12.20 -14.10
N SER A 174 -6.65 -13.28 -14.65
CA SER A 174 -7.09 -14.64 -14.29
C SER A 174 -6.63 -15.00 -12.88
N LEU A 175 -5.41 -14.61 -12.50
CA LEU A 175 -4.88 -14.81 -11.14
C LEU A 175 -5.67 -14.02 -10.10
N ILE A 176 -6.02 -12.76 -10.40
CA ILE A 176 -6.88 -11.91 -9.57
C ILE A 176 -8.23 -12.61 -9.35
N ARG A 177 -8.90 -13.03 -10.44
CA ARG A 177 -10.20 -13.74 -10.35
C ARG A 177 -10.09 -15.04 -9.54
N PHE A 178 -9.03 -15.81 -9.75
CA PHE A 178 -8.77 -17.05 -9.03
C PHE A 178 -8.64 -16.81 -7.52
N ILE A 179 -7.79 -15.86 -7.11
CA ILE A 179 -7.58 -15.57 -5.68
C ILE A 179 -8.86 -15.03 -5.05
N LYS A 180 -9.60 -14.14 -5.72
CA LYS A 180 -10.91 -13.68 -5.24
C LYS A 180 -11.86 -14.85 -5.01
N GLN A 181 -11.91 -15.80 -5.94
CA GLN A 181 -12.73 -17.00 -5.78
C GLN A 181 -12.29 -17.84 -4.58
N GLU A 182 -10.99 -18.06 -4.37
CA GLU A 182 -10.49 -18.81 -3.21
C GLU A 182 -10.84 -18.12 -1.87
N ILE A 183 -10.79 -16.79 -1.82
CA ILE A 183 -11.24 -16.00 -0.66
C ILE A 183 -12.73 -16.20 -0.41
N LEU A 184 -13.57 -16.08 -1.45
CA LEU A 184 -15.02 -16.24 -1.34
C LEU A 184 -15.42 -17.66 -0.92
N LEU A 185 -14.62 -18.66 -1.30
CA LEU A 185 -14.80 -20.06 -0.89
C LEU A 185 -14.31 -20.35 0.54
N GLY A 186 -13.69 -19.39 1.23
CA GLY A 186 -13.22 -19.56 2.61
C GLY A 186 -11.87 -20.23 2.74
N LYS A 187 -11.10 -20.30 1.65
CA LYS A 187 -9.81 -20.99 1.64
C LYS A 187 -8.65 -20.11 2.10
N MET A 188 -8.91 -18.83 2.35
CA MET A 188 -7.94 -17.89 2.91
C MET A 188 -8.30 -17.57 4.37
N PHE A 189 -7.43 -16.84 5.05
CA PHE A 189 -7.58 -16.48 6.45
C PHE A 189 -7.78 -14.98 6.63
N VAL A 190 -8.65 -14.61 7.57
CA VAL A 190 -8.94 -13.23 7.97
C VAL A 190 -8.99 -13.14 9.50
N LEU A 191 -8.89 -11.94 10.04
CA LEU A 191 -9.15 -11.66 11.44
C LEU A 191 -10.66 -11.54 11.67
N LYS A 192 -11.17 -12.25 12.65
CA LYS A 192 -12.59 -12.29 12.99
C LYS A 192 -13.05 -10.90 13.45
N LYS A 193 -14.07 -10.38 12.78
CA LYS A 193 -14.69 -9.09 13.09
C LYS A 193 -16.21 -9.19 13.09
N ASN A 194 -16.87 -8.29 13.82
CA ASN A 194 -18.31 -8.09 13.67
C ASN A 194 -18.64 -7.18 12.48
N LYS A 195 -19.92 -6.99 12.17
CA LYS A 195 -20.39 -6.14 11.06
C LYS A 195 -19.98 -4.67 11.17
N LEU A 196 -19.61 -4.22 12.37
CA LEU A 196 -19.13 -2.86 12.61
C LEU A 196 -17.60 -2.74 12.44
N GLY A 197 -16.91 -3.83 12.09
CA GLY A 197 -15.46 -3.86 11.92
C GLY A 197 -14.67 -4.04 13.22
N ASN A 198 -15.32 -4.28 14.35
CA ASN A 198 -14.63 -4.53 15.62
C ASN A 198 -14.07 -5.95 15.67
N PHE A 199 -12.82 -6.10 16.11
CA PHE A 199 -12.17 -7.39 16.28
C PHE A 199 -12.88 -8.23 17.35
N LEU A 200 -12.94 -9.55 17.11
CA LEU A 200 -13.52 -10.52 18.02
C LEU A 200 -12.47 -11.55 18.46
N ASP A 201 -12.64 -12.07 19.67
CA ASP A 201 -11.90 -13.25 20.13
C ASP A 201 -12.47 -14.56 19.53
N ALA A 202 -11.87 -15.68 19.93
CA ALA A 202 -12.28 -17.01 19.47
C ALA A 202 -13.73 -17.32 19.82
N ASP A 203 -14.18 -16.88 20.99
CA ASP A 203 -15.53 -17.09 21.53
C ASP A 203 -16.58 -16.15 20.90
N GLY A 204 -16.14 -15.07 20.27
CA GLY A 204 -17.00 -14.08 19.61
C GLY A 204 -17.25 -12.81 20.42
N ASN A 205 -16.55 -12.61 21.53
CA ASN A 205 -16.62 -11.38 22.32
C ASN A 205 -15.89 -10.25 21.61
N VAL A 206 -16.41 -9.04 21.73
CA VAL A 206 -15.78 -7.84 21.15
C VAL A 206 -14.54 -7.47 21.94
N LEU A 207 -13.42 -7.34 21.25
CA LEU A 207 -12.17 -6.87 21.84
C LEU A 207 -12.19 -5.36 22.01
N LEU A 208 -12.00 -4.91 23.24
CA LEU A 208 -11.77 -3.49 23.54
C LEU A 208 -10.44 -3.04 22.94
N LEU A 209 -10.39 -1.80 22.45
CA LEU A 209 -9.18 -1.26 21.80
C LEU A 209 -7.92 -1.40 22.68
N GLU A 210 -8.05 -1.14 23.98
CA GLU A 210 -7.00 -1.27 24.98
C GLU A 210 -6.51 -2.71 25.18
N SER A 211 -7.32 -3.71 24.80
CA SER A 211 -6.97 -5.12 24.94
C SER A 211 -5.94 -5.55 23.89
N TYR A 212 -5.90 -4.92 22.72
CA TYR A 212 -5.01 -5.31 21.61
C TYR A 212 -4.10 -4.20 21.07
N GLN A 213 -4.47 -2.92 21.20
CA GLN A 213 -3.64 -1.84 20.65
C GLN A 213 -2.31 -1.73 21.40
N GLY A 214 -1.20 -1.71 20.65
CA GLY A 214 0.13 -1.64 21.25
C GLY A 214 0.62 -2.96 21.86
N LYS A 215 -0.12 -4.07 21.73
CA LYS A 215 0.25 -5.38 22.28
C LYS A 215 0.60 -6.36 21.16
N TRP A 216 1.79 -6.96 21.28
CA TRP A 216 2.25 -7.97 20.33
C TRP A 216 1.37 -9.21 20.36
N LEU A 217 1.15 -9.74 21.56
CA LEU A 217 0.21 -10.84 21.81
C LEU A 217 -1.12 -10.23 22.19
N ASN A 218 -2.18 -10.66 21.51
CA ASN A 218 -3.55 -10.29 21.81
C ASN A 218 -4.51 -11.41 21.38
N GLU A 219 -5.78 -11.22 21.68
CA GLU A 219 -6.81 -12.26 21.54
C GLU A 219 -7.53 -12.24 20.19
N LYS A 220 -7.04 -11.47 19.21
CA LYS A 220 -7.62 -11.46 17.85
C LYS A 220 -7.65 -12.88 17.30
N CYS A 221 -8.81 -13.31 16.82
CA CYS A 221 -9.00 -14.65 16.30
C CYS A 221 -8.81 -14.69 14.77
N ILE A 222 -8.05 -15.66 14.28
CA ILE A 222 -7.91 -15.95 12.85
C ILE A 222 -8.98 -16.97 12.44
N VAL A 223 -9.73 -16.68 11.38
CA VAL A 223 -10.82 -17.51 10.86
C VAL A 223 -10.76 -17.62 9.34
N SER A 224 -11.53 -18.55 8.77
CA SER A 224 -11.70 -18.66 7.32
C SER A 224 -12.37 -17.41 6.74
N SER A 225 -11.94 -17.02 5.54
CA SER A 225 -12.36 -15.79 4.85
C SER A 225 -13.84 -15.71 4.47
N ASN A 226 -14.56 -16.83 4.49
CA ASN A 226 -16.00 -16.88 4.21
C ASN A 226 -16.86 -16.93 5.48
N LEU A 227 -16.24 -16.85 6.68
CA LEU A 227 -16.99 -16.86 7.92
C LEU A 227 -17.88 -15.61 7.97
N LYS A 228 -19.16 -15.78 7.64
CA LYS A 228 -20.16 -14.77 7.91
C LYS A 228 -20.21 -14.59 9.42
N SER A 229 -20.07 -13.35 9.90
CA SER A 229 -20.27 -13.04 11.32
C SER A 229 -21.59 -13.68 11.75
N LYS A 230 -21.52 -14.71 12.61
CA LYS A 230 -22.72 -15.34 13.15
C LYS A 230 -23.49 -14.23 13.87
N THR A 231 -24.68 -13.93 13.37
CA THR A 231 -25.62 -13.05 14.03
C THR A 231 -25.92 -13.66 15.40
N ILE A 232 -25.54 -12.97 16.47
CA ILE A 232 -26.26 -13.10 17.73
C ILE A 232 -27.43 -12.11 17.55
N GLU A 233 -28.60 -12.65 17.22
CA GLU A 233 -29.88 -11.95 17.37
C GLU A 233 -30.23 -11.88 18.86
#